data_AF-A0A496A9P5-F1
#
_entry.id   AF-A0A496A9P5-F1
#
_cell.length_a   1.000
_cell.length_b   1.000
_cell.length_c   1.000
_cell.angle_alpha   90.00
_cell.angle_beta   90.00
_cell.angle_gamma   90.00
#
_symmetry.space_group_name_H-M   'P 1'
#
loop_
_entity.id
_entity.type
_entity.pdbx_description
1 polymer ?
#
loop_
_entity_poly.entity_id
_entity_poly.type
_entity_poly.pdbx_seq_one_letter_code
_entity_poly.pdbx_strand_id
1 'polypeptide(L)'
;MIHEIRTYNLKLGQLQEYWKRFGEKLPGRQKLSKLGGHWYTEVGPLNQMVAIWPYESLEQRTEVRRAAEAEPNPVWPPDTSDLIVSMVSEIFLPAPFMEPLGEKDIGPLYEMRLYTYPAEGMPQVLEAWGAAIPERVKFSPLA
;
A
#
# COMPACT_ATOMS: atom_id res chain seq x y z
N MET A 1 5.42 7.41 -12.25
CA MET A 1 4.99 7.05 -10.88
C MET A 1 4.13 5.80 -10.91
N ILE A 2 4.36 4.87 -9.98
CA ILE A 2 3.62 3.63 -9.76
C ILE A 2 3.36 3.43 -8.27
N HIS A 3 2.36 2.63 -7.92
CA HIS A 3 2.11 2.19 -6.55
C HIS A 3 2.23 0.68 -6.46
N GLU A 4 3.16 0.18 -5.64
CA GLU A 4 3.19 -1.24 -5.27
C GLU A 4 2.27 -1.46 -4.07
N ILE A 5 1.18 -2.20 -4.27
CA ILE A 5 0.30 -2.65 -3.19
C ILE A 5 0.73 -4.06 -2.81
N ARG A 6 1.03 -4.25 -1.52
CA ARG A 6 1.43 -5.55 -0.96
C ARG A 6 0.39 -5.98 0.06
N THR A 7 -0.19 -7.14 -0.19
CA THR A 7 -1.24 -7.74 0.63
C THR A 7 -0.69 -9.01 1.27
N TYR A 8 -0.69 -9.07 2.61
CA TYR A 8 -0.16 -10.18 3.39
C TYR A 8 -1.29 -10.82 4.18
N ASN A 9 -1.57 -12.10 3.91
CA ASN A 9 -2.45 -12.90 4.77
C ASN A 9 -1.61 -13.46 5.91
N LEU A 10 -1.98 -13.16 7.16
CA LEU A 10 -1.27 -13.59 8.34
C LEU A 10 -1.89 -14.86 8.93
N LYS A 11 -1.08 -15.59 9.70
CA LYS A 11 -1.56 -16.62 10.61
C LYS A 11 -2.47 -15.98 11.67
N LEU A 12 -3.44 -16.75 12.15
CA LEU A 12 -4.41 -16.30 13.16
C LEU A 12 -3.70 -15.74 14.39
N GLY A 13 -4.15 -14.57 14.86
CA GLY A 13 -3.63 -13.91 16.07
C GLY A 13 -2.26 -13.24 15.91
N GLN A 14 -1.65 -13.23 14.73
CA GLN A 14 -0.29 -12.69 14.52
C GLN A 14 -0.24 -11.20 14.14
N LEU A 15 -1.39 -10.52 14.06
CA LEU A 15 -1.46 -9.12 13.62
C LEU A 15 -0.59 -8.18 14.47
N GLN A 16 -0.68 -8.28 15.80
CA GLN A 16 0.07 -7.39 16.71
C GLN A 16 1.57 -7.65 16.63
N GLU A 17 1.99 -8.91 16.55
CA GLU A 17 3.39 -9.27 16.41
C GLU A 17 3.96 -8.82 15.05
N TYR A 18 3.18 -8.98 13.98
CA TYR A 18 3.55 -8.46 12.67
C TYR A 18 3.75 -6.94 12.72
N TRP A 19 2.81 -6.20 13.33
CA TRP A 19 2.86 -4.74 13.42
C TRP A 19 4.12 -4.26 14.14
N LYS A 20 4.46 -4.93 15.26
CA LYS A 20 5.67 -4.68 16.02
C LYS A 20 6.93 -4.87 15.15
N ARG A 21 7.11 -6.06 14.56
CA ARG A 21 8.31 -6.39 13.75
C ARG A 21 8.44 -5.51 12.51
N PHE A 22 7.31 -5.16 11.88
CA PHE A 22 7.29 -4.22 10.75
C PHE A 22 7.72 -2.82 11.20
N GLY A 23 7.16 -2.33 12.31
CA GLY A 23 7.47 -1.01 12.88
C GLY A 23 8.93 -0.84 13.27
N GLU A 24 9.59 -1.89 13.76
CA GLU A 24 11.01 -1.87 14.13
C GLU A 24 11.94 -1.58 12.92
N LYS A 25 11.62 -2.10 11.73
CA LYS A 25 12.42 -1.89 10.51
C LYS A 25 11.95 -0.68 9.68
N LEU A 26 10.74 -0.17 9.92
CA LEU A 26 10.15 0.90 9.13
C LEU A 26 11.01 2.18 9.07
N PRO A 27 11.63 2.69 10.17
CA PRO A 27 12.48 3.88 10.11
C PRO A 27 13.66 3.74 9.16
N GLY A 28 14.25 2.54 9.06
CA GLY A 28 15.33 2.25 8.11
C GLY A 28 14.83 2.28 6.67
N ARG A 29 13.70 1.60 6.39
CA ARG A 29 13.08 1.59 5.06
C ARG A 29 12.63 2.98 4.59
N GLN A 30 12.12 3.81 5.50
CA GLN A 30 11.65 5.17 5.21
C GLN A 30 12.75 6.16 4.79
N LYS A 31 14.03 5.80 4.97
CA LYS A 31 15.16 6.55 4.41
C LYS A 31 15.35 6.30 2.92
N LEU A 32 14.88 5.16 2.41
CA LEU A 32 15.03 4.75 1.01
C LEU A 32 13.75 4.97 0.20
N SER A 33 12.59 4.67 0.79
CA SER A 33 11.27 4.90 0.18
C SER A 33 10.24 5.23 1.25
N LYS A 34 9.43 6.27 1.02
CA LYS A 34 8.32 6.61 1.89
C LYS A 34 7.20 5.58 1.77
N LEU A 35 6.60 5.26 2.91
CA LEU A 35 5.41 4.42 2.98
C LEU A 35 4.20 5.28 2.61
N GLY A 36 3.41 4.87 1.61
CA GLY A 36 2.18 5.57 1.22
C GLY A 36 1.03 5.28 2.18
N GLY A 37 1.03 4.09 2.77
CA GLY A 37 0.23 3.78 3.94
C GLY A 37 0.26 2.30 4.29
N HIS A 38 -0.18 1.98 5.50
CA HIS A 38 -0.18 0.63 6.03
C HIS A 38 -1.40 0.41 6.92
N TRP A 39 -2.20 -0.59 6.59
CA TRP A 39 -3.45 -0.90 7.25
C TRP A 39 -3.57 -2.39 7.53
N TYR A 40 -4.45 -2.73 8.46
CA TYR A 40 -5.00 -4.07 8.58
C TYR A 40 -6.49 -4.06 8.23
N THR A 41 -7.01 -5.21 7.86
CA THR A 41 -8.42 -5.40 7.51
C THR A 41 -9.27 -5.63 8.76
N GLU A 42 -10.18 -4.71 9.05
CA GLU A 42 -11.21 -4.90 10.09
C GLU A 42 -12.48 -5.56 9.52
N VAL A 43 -12.84 -5.25 8.27
CA VAL A 43 -14.01 -5.79 7.57
C VAL A 43 -13.58 -6.37 6.23
N GLY A 44 -14.04 -7.58 5.90
CA GLY A 44 -13.68 -8.30 4.67
C GLY A 44 -12.72 -9.48 4.93
N PRO A 45 -11.67 -9.68 4.11
CA PRO A 45 -10.68 -10.73 4.35
C PRO A 45 -9.90 -10.47 5.64
N LEU A 46 -10.18 -11.21 6.71
CA LEU A 46 -9.58 -10.98 8.03
C LEU A 46 -8.12 -11.46 8.13
N ASN A 47 -7.41 -10.99 9.15
CA ASN A 47 -5.99 -11.27 9.39
C ASN A 47 -5.10 -10.85 8.21
N GLN A 48 -5.46 -9.77 7.52
CA GLN A 48 -4.74 -9.29 6.36
C GLN A 48 -4.13 -7.92 6.64
N MET A 49 -2.88 -7.77 6.20
CA MET A 49 -2.16 -6.50 6.20
C MET A 49 -2.03 -6.00 4.77
N VAL A 50 -2.20 -4.69 4.58
CA VAL A 50 -2.03 -4.04 3.28
C VAL A 50 -1.02 -2.91 3.44
N ALA A 51 -0.01 -2.87 2.59
CA ALA A 51 0.97 -1.79 2.53
C ALA A 51 1.05 -1.23 1.11
N ILE A 52 1.05 0.10 0.98
CA ILE A 52 1.18 0.79 -0.30
C ILE A 52 2.54 1.51 -0.32
N TRP A 53 3.33 1.24 -1.36
CA TRP A 53 4.63 1.85 -1.60
C TRP A 53 4.62 2.63 -2.91
N PRO A 54 4.63 3.98 -2.87
CA PRO A 54 4.84 4.81 -4.04
C PRO A 54 6.27 4.69 -4.55
N TYR A 55 6.42 4.58 -5.88
CA TYR A 55 7.70 4.61 -6.57
C TYR A 55 7.60 5.47 -7.83
N GLU A 56 8.72 6.06 -8.26
CA GLU A 56 8.75 6.83 -9.50
C GLU A 56 8.61 5.93 -10.73
N SER A 57 9.24 4.76 -10.70
CA SER A 57 9.21 3.78 -11.78
C SER A 57 9.53 2.37 -11.26
N LEU A 58 9.42 1.36 -12.14
CA LEU A 58 9.80 -0.02 -11.82
C LEU A 58 11.32 -0.16 -11.59
N GLU A 59 12.12 0.65 -12.28
CA GLU A 59 13.57 0.72 -12.11
C GLU A 59 13.92 1.27 -10.73
N GLN A 60 13.30 2.40 -10.34
CA GLN A 60 13.52 2.99 -9.02
C GLN A 60 13.04 2.04 -7.90
N ARG A 61 11.91 1.37 -8.08
CA ARG A 61 11.46 0.29 -7.18
C ARG A 61 12.54 -0.78 -7.00
N THR A 62 13.13 -1.25 -8.10
CA THR A 62 14.13 -2.32 -8.07
C THR A 62 15.40 -1.87 -7.33
N GLU A 63 15.86 -0.64 -7.58
CA GLU A 63 17.03 -0.08 -6.92
C GLU A 63 16.81 0.08 -5.41
N VAL A 64 15.69 0.66 -4.99
CA VAL A 64 15.35 0.82 -3.56
C VAL A 64 15.27 -0.54 -2.85
N ARG A 65 14.72 -1.56 -3.50
CA ARG A 65 14.66 -2.92 -2.92
C ARG A 65 16.05 -3.51 -2.76
N ARG A 66 16.90 -3.43 -3.78
CA ARG A 66 18.29 -3.88 -3.74
C ARG A 66 19.07 -3.17 -2.63
N ALA A 67 18.98 -1.85 -2.56
CA ALA A 67 19.66 -1.04 -1.55
C ALA A 67 19.24 -1.42 -0.12
N ALA A 68 17.96 -1.76 0.08
CA ALA A 68 17.46 -2.13 1.40
C ALA A 68 17.94 -3.50 1.90
N GLU A 69 18.32 -4.39 0.97
CA GLU A 69 18.79 -5.76 1.22
C GLU A 69 20.32 -5.87 1.25
N ALA A 70 21.06 -4.80 0.93
CA ALA A 70 22.50 -4.84 0.65
C ALA A 70 23.43 -4.88 1.88
N GLU A 71 22.95 -4.52 3.08
CA GLU A 71 23.79 -4.44 4.29
C GLU A 71 23.86 -5.77 5.05
N PRO A 72 24.95 -6.06 5.81
CA PRO A 72 25.05 -7.25 6.67
C PRO A 72 23.92 -7.36 7.71
N ASN A 73 23.36 -6.22 8.12
CA ASN A 73 22.09 -6.12 8.83
C ASN A 73 21.12 -5.34 7.95
N PRO A 74 20.38 -6.00 7.06
CA PRO A 74 19.57 -5.30 6.07
C PRO A 74 18.48 -4.46 6.76
N VAL A 75 18.24 -3.26 6.24
CA VAL A 75 17.18 -2.37 6.75
C VAL A 75 15.79 -2.91 6.42
N TRP A 76 15.69 -3.84 5.46
CA TRP A 76 14.48 -4.53 5.05
C TRP A 76 14.84 -5.90 4.44
N PRO A 77 14.01 -6.96 4.56
CA PRO A 77 12.67 -7.03 5.15
C PRO A 77 12.64 -7.15 6.68
N PRO A 78 11.47 -6.88 7.31
CA PRO A 78 11.23 -7.27 8.69
C PRO A 78 11.15 -8.80 8.82
N ASP A 79 11.48 -9.30 10.01
CA ASP A 79 11.46 -10.74 10.31
C ASP A 79 10.02 -11.24 10.55
N THR A 80 9.19 -11.20 9.52
CA THR A 80 7.75 -11.54 9.61
C THR A 80 7.37 -12.75 8.77
N SER A 81 8.35 -13.41 8.13
CA SER A 81 8.10 -14.50 7.19
C SER A 81 7.37 -15.70 7.83
N ASP A 82 7.65 -15.99 9.10
CA ASP A 82 7.00 -17.01 9.90
C ASP A 82 5.55 -16.66 10.28
N LEU A 83 5.15 -15.40 10.17
CA LEU A 83 3.80 -14.92 10.49
C LEU A 83 2.88 -14.90 9.26
N ILE A 84 3.44 -14.92 8.06
CA ILE A 84 2.73 -14.75 6.79
C ILE A 84 2.37 -16.12 6.20
N VAL A 85 1.11 -16.30 5.81
CA VAL A 85 0.61 -17.49 5.08
C VAL A 85 0.80 -17.30 3.58
N SER A 86 0.46 -16.13 3.06
CA SER A 86 0.61 -15.80 1.65
C SER A 86 0.82 -14.31 1.45
N MET A 87 1.49 -13.94 0.37
CA MET A 87 1.71 -12.55 0.00
C MET A 87 1.44 -12.35 -1.49
N VAL A 88 0.72 -11.28 -1.82
CA VAL A 88 0.53 -10.79 -3.18
C VAL A 88 1.15 -9.39 -3.29
N SER A 89 1.82 -9.14 -4.41
CA SER A 89 2.43 -7.85 -4.73
C SER A 89 1.96 -7.46 -6.13
N GLU A 90 1.29 -6.31 -6.21
CA GLU A 90 0.67 -5.81 -7.43
C GLU A 90 1.14 -4.38 -7.70
N ILE A 91 1.25 -4.03 -8.98
CA ILE A 91 1.65 -2.69 -9.43
C ILE A 91 0.44 -2.00 -10.03
N PHE A 92 0.13 -0.82 -9.49
CA PHE A 92 -0.96 0.03 -9.93
C PHE A 92 -0.42 1.35 -10.50
N LEU A 93 -1.12 1.86 -11.51
CA LEU A 93 -0.93 3.22 -12.00
C LEU A 93 -1.90 4.14 -11.25
N PRO A 94 -1.42 5.30 -10.76
CA PRO A 94 -2.30 6.26 -10.12
C PRO A 94 -3.34 6.80 -11.12
N ALA A 95 -4.58 7.00 -10.67
CA ALA A 95 -5.57 7.72 -11.45
C ALA A 95 -5.16 9.20 -11.60
N PRO A 96 -5.57 9.91 -12.67
CA PRO A 96 -5.13 11.30 -12.92
C PRO A 96 -5.51 12.30 -11.83
N PHE A 97 -6.52 12.00 -11.03
CA PHE A 97 -7.04 12.83 -9.95
C PHE A 97 -6.55 12.41 -8.56
N MET A 98 -5.61 11.47 -8.47
CA MET A 98 -5.02 11.10 -7.18
C MET A 98 -4.12 12.20 -6.64
N GLU A 99 -4.19 12.40 -5.33
CA GLU A 99 -3.24 13.23 -4.60
C GLU A 99 -2.04 12.38 -4.13
N PRO A 100 -0.88 12.99 -3.86
CA PRO A 100 0.23 12.26 -3.27
C PRO A 100 -0.16 11.61 -1.94
N LEU A 101 0.17 10.31 -1.81
CA LEU A 101 0.07 9.60 -0.54
C LEU A 101 1.10 10.14 0.46
N GLY A 102 0.79 10.09 1.76
CA GLY A 102 1.70 10.55 2.79
C GLY A 102 1.06 10.65 4.17
N GLU A 103 1.73 11.38 5.07
CA GLU A 103 1.24 11.64 6.42
C GLU A 103 -0.03 12.51 6.34
N LYS A 104 -1.17 11.89 6.66
CA LYS A 104 -2.48 12.55 6.74
C LYS A 104 -3.21 12.06 7.99
N ASP A 105 -3.91 12.97 8.66
CA ASP A 105 -4.81 12.63 9.78
C ASP A 105 -6.23 12.46 9.25
N ILE A 106 -6.51 11.28 8.67
CA ILE A 106 -7.80 10.88 8.11
C ILE A 106 -8.20 9.55 8.78
N GLY A 107 -9.48 9.30 9.02
CA GLY A 107 -9.94 8.02 9.59
C GLY A 107 -11.10 8.15 10.59
N PRO A 108 -11.30 7.15 11.48
CA PRO A 108 -10.37 6.04 11.77
C PRO A 108 -10.47 4.84 10.80
N LEU A 109 -11.52 4.78 9.98
CA LEU A 109 -11.76 3.66 9.05
C LEU A 109 -11.52 4.09 7.61
N TYR A 110 -10.87 3.20 6.85
CA TYR A 110 -10.59 3.36 5.44
C TYR A 110 -11.28 2.25 4.65
N GLU A 111 -11.70 2.56 3.43
CA GLU A 111 -12.30 1.58 2.51
C GLU A 111 -11.36 1.35 1.33
N MET A 112 -10.91 0.11 1.15
CA MET A 112 -10.21 -0.32 -0.05
C MET A 112 -11.17 -1.12 -0.92
N ARG A 113 -11.32 -0.72 -2.18
CA ARG A 113 -12.21 -1.39 -3.14
C ARG A 113 -11.41 -1.79 -4.37
N LEU A 114 -11.59 -3.04 -4.78
CA LEU A 114 -11.02 -3.58 -6.00
C LEU A 114 -12.17 -3.96 -6.92
N TYR A 115 -12.11 -3.51 -8.17
CA TYR A 115 -13.12 -3.78 -9.17
C TYR A 115 -12.47 -4.39 -10.40
N THR A 116 -13.19 -5.32 -11.02
CA THR A 116 -12.85 -5.84 -12.34
C THR A 116 -13.81 -5.22 -13.35
N TYR A 117 -13.24 -4.50 -14.32
CA TYR A 117 -14.01 -3.91 -15.41
C TYR A 117 -13.87 -4.75 -16.68
N PRO A 118 -14.85 -4.69 -17.60
CA PRO A 118 -14.70 -5.22 -18.95
C PRO A 118 -13.48 -4.62 -19.66
N ALA A 119 -12.98 -5.33 -20.68
CA ALA A 119 -11.92 -4.83 -21.54
C ALA A 119 -12.26 -3.42 -22.06
N GLU A 120 -11.27 -2.55 -22.09
CA GLU A 120 -11.40 -1.16 -22.56
C GLU A 120 -12.38 -0.27 -21.75
N GLY A 121 -12.89 -0.72 -20.60
CA GLY A 121 -13.81 0.07 -19.77
C GLY A 121 -13.13 1.13 -18.87
N MET A 122 -11.80 1.09 -18.72
CA MET A 122 -11.06 1.98 -17.83
C MET A 122 -11.17 3.47 -18.19
N PRO A 123 -11.09 3.90 -19.46
CA PRO A 123 -11.22 5.32 -19.82
C PRO A 123 -12.52 5.95 -19.34
N GLN A 124 -13.65 5.27 -19.53
CA GLN A 124 -14.97 5.75 -19.11
C GLN A 124 -15.09 5.81 -17.59
N VAL A 125 -14.50 4.84 -16.88
CA VAL A 125 -14.44 4.85 -15.41
C VAL A 125 -13.64 6.05 -14.91
N LEU A 126 -12.48 6.33 -15.50
CA LEU A 126 -11.64 7.46 -15.10
C LEU A 126 -12.32 8.80 -15.38
N GLU A 127 -13.03 8.94 -16.51
CA GLU A 127 -13.82 10.12 -16.85
C GLU A 127 -14.96 10.34 -15.84
N ALA A 128 -15.77 9.30 -15.60
CA ALA A 128 -16.91 9.37 -14.69
C ALA A 128 -16.47 9.70 -13.25
N TRP A 129 -15.41 9.04 -12.75
CA TRP A 129 -14.84 9.37 -11.45
C TRP A 129 -14.25 10.78 -11.43
N GLY A 130 -13.47 11.16 -12.44
CA GLY A 130 -12.85 12.49 -12.52
C GLY A 130 -13.87 13.63 -12.41
N ALA A 131 -15.05 13.48 -13.02
CA ALA A 131 -16.13 14.45 -12.88
C ALA A 131 -16.76 14.49 -11.47
N ALA A 132 -16.78 13.36 -10.76
CA ALA A 132 -17.40 13.22 -9.44
C ALA A 132 -16.47 13.53 -8.26
N ILE A 133 -15.14 13.40 -8.44
CA ILE A 133 -14.15 13.61 -7.38
C ILE A 133 -14.29 14.97 -6.68
N PRO A 134 -14.43 16.12 -7.38
CA PRO A 134 -14.51 17.43 -6.72
C PRO A 134 -15.66 17.56 -5.72
N GLU A 135 -16.79 16.89 -5.96
CA GLU A 135 -17.91 16.88 -5.02
C GLU A 135 -17.67 15.87 -3.90
N ARG A 136 -17.15 14.67 -4.22
CA ARG A 136 -16.86 13.62 -3.23
C ARG A 136 -15.91 14.12 -2.14
N VAL A 137 -14.85 14.84 -2.51
CA VAL A 137 -13.82 15.27 -1.55
C VAL A 137 -14.33 16.22 -0.47
N LYS A 138 -15.49 16.87 -0.69
CA LYS A 138 -16.16 17.69 0.33
C LYS A 138 -16.71 16.85 1.49
N PHE A 139 -17.02 15.58 1.24
CA PHE A 139 -17.57 14.64 2.23
C PHE A 139 -16.51 13.67 2.75
N SER A 140 -15.62 13.22 1.87
CA SER A 140 -14.58 12.23 2.19
C SER A 140 -13.31 12.57 1.42
N PRO A 141 -12.26 13.09 2.09
CA PRO A 141 -11.02 13.47 1.43
C PRO A 141 -10.36 12.25 0.76
N LEU A 142 -9.57 12.50 -0.29
CA LEU A 142 -8.72 11.46 -0.86
C LEU A 142 -7.52 11.23 0.08
N ALA A 143 -7.35 9.98 0.49
CA ALA A 143 -6.17 9.52 1.21
C ALA A 143 -4.94 9.57 0.27
#